data_AF-A0A356PF76-F1
#
_entry.id   AF-A0A356PF76-F1
#
_cell.length_a   1.000
_cell.length_b   1.000
_cell.length_c   1.000
_cell.angle_alpha   90.00
_cell.angle_beta   90.00
_cell.angle_gamma   90.00
#
_symmetry.space_group_name_H-M   'P 1'
#
loop_
_entity.id
_entity.type
_entity.pdbx_description
1 polymer ?
#
loop_
_entity_poly.entity_id
_entity_poly.type
_entity_poly.pdbx_seq_one_letter_code
_entity_poly.pdbx_strand_id
1 'polypeptide(L)'
;SIANCIFVIQTGKGGTITPFTAYEAKKNGKAPAAILCNEVEPLTAECAMTIDIPLMDAFGDDVTKVIKTGDFVKVNANTGVVEIVDSCK
;
A
#
# COMPACT_ATOMS: atom_id res chain seq x y z
N SER A 1 -11.76 4.79 -8.18
CA SER A 1 -11.45 5.15 -6.79
C SER A 1 -10.61 4.04 -6.21
N ILE A 2 -9.56 4.33 -5.43
CA ILE A 2 -8.75 3.32 -4.71
C ILE A 2 -9.14 3.24 -3.23
N ALA A 3 -10.25 3.88 -2.86
CA ALA A 3 -10.81 3.84 -1.51
C ALA A 3 -11.00 2.40 -1.05
N ASN A 4 -10.53 2.10 0.16
CA ASN A 4 -10.71 0.79 0.81
C ASN A 4 -10.08 -0.40 0.06
N CYS A 5 -9.21 -0.14 -0.92
CA CYS A 5 -8.44 -1.15 -1.62
C CYS A 5 -7.00 -1.18 -1.10
N ILE A 6 -6.33 -2.31 -1.28
CA ILE A 6 -4.89 -2.43 -1.03
C ILE A 6 -4.15 -2.07 -2.31
N PHE A 7 -3.23 -1.13 -2.21
CA PHE A 7 -2.49 -0.63 -3.36
C PHE A 7 -1.11 -1.31 -3.41
N VAL A 8 -0.91 -2.12 -4.44
CA VAL A 8 0.31 -2.93 -4.63
C VAL A 8 1.14 -2.33 -5.76
N ILE A 9 2.39 -1.97 -5.48
CA ILE A 9 3.30 -1.34 -6.46
C ILE A 9 4.69 -1.97 -6.38
N GLN A 10 5.45 -1.92 -7.47
CA GLN A 10 6.80 -2.49 -7.48
C GLN A 10 7.76 -1.67 -6.62
N THR A 11 7.86 -0.37 -6.91
CA THR A 11 8.68 0.58 -6.16
C THR A 11 7.85 1.80 -5.80
N GLY A 12 7.98 2.25 -4.55
CA GLY A 12 7.37 3.48 -4.07
C GLY A 12 8.15 4.69 -4.54
N LYS A 13 8.19 4.97 -5.85
CA LYS A 13 8.86 6.17 -6.37
C LYS A 13 8.08 7.41 -5.93
N GLY A 14 8.55 8.04 -4.87
CA GLY A 14 7.98 9.26 -4.33
C GLY A 14 8.23 10.43 -5.26
N GLY A 15 7.30 11.37 -5.25
CA GLY A 15 7.52 12.72 -5.74
C GLY A 15 7.21 13.69 -4.61
N THR A 16 7.76 14.90 -4.67
CA THR A 16 7.54 15.91 -3.62
C THR A 16 6.05 16.27 -3.42
N ILE A 17 5.21 15.99 -4.42
CA ILE A 17 3.76 16.21 -4.41
C ILE A 17 2.98 14.99 -3.87
N THR A 18 3.56 13.79 -3.91
CA THR A 18 2.92 12.54 -3.45
C THR A 18 2.33 12.64 -2.04
N PRO A 19 3.00 13.26 -1.02
CA PRO A 19 2.39 13.50 0.29
C PRO A 19 1.10 14.30 0.22
N PHE A 20 1.07 15.39 -0.56
CA PHE A 20 -0.11 16.24 -0.69
C PHE A 20 -1.27 15.48 -1.35
N THR A 21 -0.98 14.74 -2.42
CA THR A 21 -2.00 13.91 -3.10
C THR A 21 -2.53 12.81 -2.19
N ALA A 22 -1.67 12.15 -1.41
CA ALA A 22 -2.08 11.10 -0.49
C ALA A 22 -2.89 11.66 0.70
N TYR A 23 -2.53 12.83 1.20
CA TYR A 23 -3.28 13.56 2.21
C TYR A 23 -4.67 13.99 1.71
N GLU A 24 -4.76 14.56 0.52
CA GLU A 24 -6.04 14.90 -0.12
C GLU A 24 -6.90 13.66 -0.37
N ALA A 25 -6.29 12.56 -0.78
CA ALA A 25 -6.98 11.28 -0.94
C ALA A 25 -7.55 10.80 0.41
N LYS A 26 -6.78 10.88 1.51
CA LYS A 26 -7.27 10.53 2.85
C LYS A 26 -8.41 11.43 3.29
N LYS A 27 -8.26 12.76 3.14
CA LYS A 27 -9.29 13.75 3.49
C LYS A 27 -10.60 13.52 2.72
N ASN A 28 -10.51 13.05 1.48
CA ASN A 28 -11.66 12.76 0.62
C ASN A 28 -12.19 11.33 0.76
N GLY A 29 -11.68 10.52 1.70
CA GLY A 29 -12.09 9.11 1.86
C GLY A 29 -11.72 8.21 0.67
N LYS A 30 -10.72 8.63 -0.12
CA LYS A 30 -10.25 7.96 -1.35
C LYS A 30 -8.86 7.34 -1.22
N ALA A 31 -8.26 7.40 -0.03
CA ALA A 31 -6.99 6.75 0.26
C ALA A 31 -7.11 5.22 0.23
N PRO A 32 -6.04 4.51 -0.14
CA PRO A 32 -5.97 3.07 0.00
C PRO A 32 -6.01 2.66 1.47
N ALA A 33 -6.47 1.43 1.72
CA ALA A 33 -6.47 0.83 3.06
C ALA A 33 -5.05 0.46 3.52
N ALA A 34 -4.17 0.09 2.59
CA ALA A 34 -2.75 -0.16 2.83
C ALA A 34 -1.96 -0.04 1.52
N ILE A 35 -0.65 0.19 1.62
CA ILE A 35 0.30 0.20 0.51
C ILE A 35 1.28 -0.96 0.70
N LEU A 36 1.42 -1.81 -0.31
CA LEU A 36 2.42 -2.89 -0.34
C LEU A 36 3.39 -2.63 -1.50
N CYS A 37 4.68 -2.68 -1.23
CA CYS A 37 5.69 -2.54 -2.28
C CYS A 37 6.91 -3.43 -2.08
N ASN A 38 7.65 -3.76 -3.13
CA ASN A 38 8.89 -4.52 -2.95
C ASN A 38 9.99 -3.65 -2.32
N GLU A 39 10.03 -2.38 -2.71
CA GLU A 39 11.01 -1.40 -2.24
C GLU A 39 10.32 -0.04 -2.02
N VAL A 40 10.47 0.52 -0.80
CA VAL A 40 9.94 1.84 -0.46
C VAL A 40 11.04 2.89 -0.42
N GLU A 41 10.76 4.07 -0.96
CA GLU A 41 11.60 5.24 -0.76
C GLU A 41 11.34 5.85 0.63
N PRO A 42 12.36 6.33 1.36
CA PRO A 42 12.17 6.96 2.68
C PRO A 42 11.10 8.05 2.70
N LEU A 43 11.01 8.88 1.65
CA LEU A 43 9.99 9.92 1.55
C LEU A 43 8.57 9.33 1.51
N THR A 44 8.35 8.27 0.71
CA THR A 44 7.06 7.58 0.63
C THR A 44 6.69 6.95 1.97
N ALA A 45 7.66 6.35 2.68
CA ALA A 45 7.44 5.77 4.01
C ALA A 45 7.03 6.84 5.04
N GLU A 46 7.74 7.97 5.09
CA GLU A 46 7.41 9.11 5.96
C GLU A 46 6.01 9.65 5.65
N CYS A 47 5.66 9.76 4.37
CA CYS A 47 4.33 10.21 3.95
C CYS A 47 3.23 9.27 4.45
N ALA A 48 3.40 7.95 4.24
CA ALA A 48 2.43 6.94 4.64
C ALA A 48 2.23 6.94 6.17
N MET A 49 3.30 7.07 6.94
CA MET A 49 3.23 7.22 8.40
C MET A 49 2.50 8.50 8.81
N THR A 50 2.81 9.64 8.18
CA THR A 50 2.22 10.95 8.51
C THR A 50 0.71 10.96 8.29
N ILE A 51 0.25 10.30 7.24
CA ILE A 51 -1.18 10.19 6.91
C ILE A 51 -1.78 8.89 7.44
N ASP A 52 -1.10 8.16 8.33
CA ASP A 52 -1.62 6.95 9.00
C ASP A 52 -2.28 5.98 7.98
N ILE A 53 -1.50 5.64 6.95
CA ILE A 53 -1.78 4.58 5.99
C ILE A 53 -0.74 3.47 6.23
N PRO A 54 -1.16 2.24 6.53
CA PRO A 54 -0.27 1.11 6.66
C PRO A 54 0.57 0.92 5.39
N LEU A 55 1.89 0.86 5.55
CA LEU A 55 2.84 0.56 4.49
C LEU A 55 3.70 -0.62 4.90
N MET A 56 3.86 -1.58 3.99
CA MET A 56 4.77 -2.71 4.16
C MET A 56 5.63 -2.90 2.93
N ASP A 57 6.89 -3.20 3.15
CA ASP A 57 7.88 -3.43 2.10
C ASP A 57 8.81 -4.62 2.38
N ALA A 58 9.80 -4.83 1.51
CA ALA A 58 10.84 -5.86 1.66
C ALA A 58 10.30 -7.30 1.76
N PHE A 59 9.29 -7.63 0.94
CA PHE A 59 8.76 -8.99 0.83
C PHE A 59 9.82 -9.97 0.27
N GLY A 60 9.77 -11.23 0.72
CA GLY A 60 10.67 -12.28 0.23
C GLY A 60 10.42 -12.67 -1.24
N ASP A 61 9.21 -12.43 -1.72
CA ASP A 61 8.78 -12.61 -3.11
C ASP A 61 8.32 -11.28 -3.71
N ASP A 62 8.27 -11.20 -5.04
CA ASP A 62 7.75 -10.02 -5.74
C ASP A 62 6.23 -9.88 -5.51
N VAL A 63 5.85 -8.93 -4.65
CA VAL A 63 4.46 -8.71 -4.23
C VAL A 63 3.52 -8.42 -5.40
N THR A 64 4.02 -7.81 -6.49
CA THR A 64 3.23 -7.52 -7.70
C THR A 64 2.96 -8.77 -8.55
N LYS A 65 3.78 -9.81 -8.36
CA LYS A 65 3.57 -11.12 -8.97
C LYS A 65 2.64 -12.00 -8.14
N VAL A 66 2.75 -11.91 -6.82
CA VAL A 66 1.98 -12.73 -5.87
C VAL A 66 0.54 -12.24 -5.76
N ILE A 67 0.32 -10.94 -5.57
CA ILE A 67 -1.02 -10.35 -5.41
C ILE A 67 -1.50 -9.83 -6.75
N LYS A 68 -2.71 -10.22 -7.14
CA LYS A 68 -3.38 -9.78 -8.37
C LYS A 68 -4.60 -8.92 -8.06
N THR A 69 -4.92 -8.05 -9.01
CA THR A 69 -6.15 -7.25 -8.94
C THR A 69 -7.35 -8.18 -8.85
N GLY A 70 -8.16 -8.02 -7.81
CA GLY A 70 -9.30 -8.88 -7.51
C GLY A 70 -9.08 -9.81 -6.32
N ASP A 71 -7.83 -9.97 -5.85
CA ASP A 71 -7.54 -10.67 -4.61
C ASP A 71 -8.05 -9.89 -3.41
N PHE A 72 -8.65 -10.61 -2.46
CA PHE A 72 -8.94 -10.08 -1.15
C PHE A 72 -7.74 -10.34 -0.25
N VAL A 73 -7.18 -9.26 0.29
CA VAL A 73 -5.96 -9.31 1.07
C VAL A 73 -6.20 -8.71 2.45
N LYS A 74 -5.68 -9.38 3.48
CA LYS A 74 -5.66 -8.90 4.86
C LYS A 74 -4.24 -8.49 5.19
N VAL A 75 -4.08 -7.25 5.63
CA VAL A 75 -2.79 -6.66 5.98
C VAL A 75 -2.75 -6.38 7.47
N ASN A 76 -1.74 -6.94 8.15
CA ASN A 76 -1.43 -6.63 9.54
C ASN A 76 -0.01 -6.06 9.62
N ALA A 77 0.07 -4.73 9.54
CA ALA A 77 1.34 -4.01 9.61
C ALA A 77 2.02 -4.10 10.99
N ASN A 78 1.28 -4.37 12.06
CA ASN A 78 1.85 -4.52 13.40
C ASN A 78 2.64 -5.83 13.55
N THR A 79 2.17 -6.91 12.91
CA THR A 79 2.85 -8.21 12.94
C THR A 79 3.69 -8.47 11.69
N GLY A 80 3.66 -7.57 10.70
CA GLY A 80 4.35 -7.75 9.42
C GLY A 80 3.78 -8.89 8.58
N VAL A 81 2.47 -9.17 8.68
CA VAL A 81 1.82 -10.30 7.99
C VAL A 81 0.84 -9.81 6.94
N VAL A 82 0.94 -10.37 5.73
CA VAL A 82 -0.01 -10.16 4.63
C VAL A 82 -0.56 -11.51 4.20
N GLU A 83 -1.89 -11.65 4.18
CA GLU A 83 -2.60 -12.89 3.84
C GLU A 83 -3.56 -12.64 2.69
N ILE A 84 -3.54 -13.49 1.66
CA ILE A 84 -4.59 -13.50 0.64
C ILE A 84 -5.71 -14.38 1.18
N VAL A 85 -6.84 -13.76 1.50
CA VAL A 85 -7.99 -14.45 2.14
C VAL A 85 -8.96 -15.03 1.11
N ASP A 86 -9.00 -14.46 -0.09
CA ASP A 86 -9.75 -15.00 -1.22
C ASP A 86 -9.06 -14.57 -2.52
N SER A 87 -9.05 -15.47 -3.50
CA SER A 87 -8.42 -15.27 -4.80
C SER A 87 -9.47 -15.45 -5.88
N CYS A 88 -9.84 -14.35 -6.54
CA CYS A 88 -10.65 -14.46 -7.75
C CYS A 88 -9.79 -15.09 -8.85
N LYS A 89 -10.09 -16.34 -9.21
CA LYS A 89 -9.51 -17.03 -10.37
C LYS A 89 -9.93 -16.40 -11.68
#